data_AF-V4P972-F1
#
_entry.id   AF-V4P972-F1
#
_cell.length_a   1.000
_cell.length_b   1.000
_cell.length_c   1.000
_cell.angle_alpha   90.00
_cell.angle_beta   90.00
_cell.angle_gamma   90.00
#
_symmetry.space_group_name_H-M   'P 1'
#
loop_
_entity.id
_entity.type
_entity.pdbx_description
1 polymer ?
#
loop_
_entity_poly.entity_id
_entity_poly.type
_entity_poly.pdbx_seq_one_letter_code
_entity_poly.pdbx_strand_id
1 'polypeptide(L)'
;MNRRIFISSVAALLASPAIAADNAAAVGVIQAEVEQIVATFMTSAGDLVKGFTTPKVVVSFTPELSWIKPDGSEVHTVAWVQCPPDFQSFIASLLGDTPIMAPDVFFGDVFNTFLVPHEMSHFVDAKRDNLRNGGRFYDGEVHANRVAVAFWLSQTGGKARMERLMSAVEVVESHLPSPVPEGQDRIAYFQENYTKLGSDPAAYGWYQFRMFLDAWALRDEKDFKTLLEQGA
;
A
#
# COMPACT_ATOMS: atom_id res chain seq x y z
N MET A 1 7.72 2.59 17.56
CA MET A 1 6.37 2.01 17.67
C MET A 1 6.31 0.82 16.72
N ASN A 2 6.05 -0.40 17.22
CA ASN A 2 6.07 -1.61 16.40
C ASN A 2 4.79 -1.65 15.54
N ARG A 3 4.88 -1.23 14.26
CA ARG A 3 3.73 -1.21 13.32
C ARG A 3 3.34 -2.62 12.79
N ARG A 4 3.83 -3.68 13.42
CA ARG A 4 3.50 -5.06 13.02
C ARG A 4 2.11 -5.41 13.54
N ILE A 5 1.10 -5.22 12.70
CA ILE A 5 -0.24 -5.72 12.96
C ILE A 5 -0.26 -7.17 12.54
N PHE A 6 -0.35 -8.02 13.55
CA PHE A 6 -0.62 -9.44 13.38
C PHE A 6 -2.00 -9.61 12.71
N ILE A 7 -2.01 -10.07 11.47
CA ILE A 7 -3.19 -10.74 10.91
C ILE A 7 -3.28 -12.12 11.58
N SER A 8 -3.79 -12.15 12.80
CA SER A 8 -4.16 -13.39 13.47
C SER A 8 -5.62 -13.70 13.17
N SER A 9 -5.90 -14.19 11.96
CA SER A 9 -6.98 -15.16 11.66
C SER A 9 -7.20 -15.38 10.15
N VAL A 10 -6.12 -15.49 9.37
CA VAL A 10 -6.11 -16.51 8.31
C VAL A 10 -5.48 -17.74 8.94
N ALA A 11 -6.20 -18.86 8.90
CA ALA A 11 -5.74 -20.15 9.38
C ALA A 11 -4.26 -20.39 9.03
N ALA A 12 -3.51 -20.99 9.95
CA ALA A 12 -2.09 -21.29 9.82
C ALA A 12 -1.71 -21.70 8.38
N LEU A 13 -1.21 -20.72 7.61
CA LEU A 13 -0.59 -20.96 6.31
C LEU A 13 0.79 -21.54 6.60
N LEU A 14 0.82 -22.87 6.62
CA LEU A 14 2.06 -23.65 6.63
C LEU A 14 2.99 -23.12 5.52
N ALA A 15 4.29 -23.14 5.84
CA ALA A 15 5.38 -22.72 4.98
C ALA A 15 5.17 -23.15 3.52
N SER A 16 5.38 -22.20 2.60
CA SER A 16 5.21 -22.43 1.17
C SER A 16 6.12 -23.57 0.66
N PRO A 17 5.65 -24.38 -0.29
CA PRO A 17 6.48 -25.32 -1.04
C PRO A 17 7.54 -24.56 -1.85
N ALA A 18 8.56 -25.28 -2.32
CA ALA A 18 9.59 -24.73 -3.20
C ALA A 18 8.95 -23.95 -4.37
N ILE A 19 9.36 -22.70 -4.57
CA ILE A 19 8.91 -21.84 -5.67
C ILE A 19 9.36 -22.48 -6.99
N ALA A 20 8.43 -22.77 -7.91
CA ALA A 20 8.76 -23.27 -9.24
C ALA A 20 9.65 -22.27 -10.01
N ALA A 21 10.48 -22.73 -10.95
CA ALA A 21 11.44 -21.87 -11.66
C ALA A 21 10.77 -20.67 -12.37
N ASP A 22 9.60 -20.90 -12.98
CA ASP A 22 8.82 -19.83 -13.65
C ASP A 22 8.32 -18.79 -12.63
N ASN A 23 7.94 -19.22 -11.44
CA ASN A 23 7.56 -18.31 -10.36
C ASN A 23 8.77 -17.52 -9.83
N ALA A 24 9.97 -18.12 -9.81
CA ALA A 24 11.19 -17.41 -9.41
C ALA A 24 11.55 -16.30 -10.41
N ALA A 25 11.40 -16.56 -11.71
CA ALA A 25 11.59 -15.54 -12.74
C ALA A 25 10.57 -14.40 -12.60
N ALA A 26 9.29 -14.72 -12.41
CA ALA A 26 8.24 -13.72 -12.20
C ALA A 26 8.49 -12.86 -10.95
N VAL A 27 8.91 -13.48 -9.84
CA VAL A 27 9.31 -12.76 -8.61
C VAL A 27 10.49 -11.83 -8.87
N GLY A 28 11.49 -12.27 -9.64
CA GLY A 28 12.65 -11.44 -10.01
C GLY A 28 12.27 -10.20 -10.83
N VAL A 29 11.29 -10.31 -11.72
CA VAL A 29 10.76 -9.17 -12.49
C VAL A 29 10.11 -8.15 -11.56
N ILE A 30 9.20 -8.61 -10.69
CA ILE A 30 8.53 -7.73 -9.71
C ILE A 30 9.56 -7.05 -8.79
N GLN A 31 10.58 -7.78 -8.35
CA GLN A 31 11.63 -7.21 -7.52
C GLN A 31 12.35 -6.06 -8.25
N ALA A 32 12.78 -6.28 -9.50
CA ALA A 32 13.48 -5.26 -10.29
C ALA A 32 12.61 -4.02 -10.56
N GLU A 33 11.32 -4.20 -10.83
CA GLU A 33 10.37 -3.10 -11.03
C GLU A 33 10.21 -2.26 -9.77
N VAL A 34 10.06 -2.91 -8.62
CA VAL A 34 9.92 -2.24 -7.31
C VAL A 34 11.23 -1.56 -6.91
N GLU A 35 12.38 -2.16 -7.18
CA GLU A 35 13.70 -1.51 -6.99
C GLU A 35 13.81 -0.23 -7.80
N GLN A 36 13.31 -0.23 -9.04
CA GLN A 36 13.27 0.97 -9.87
C GLN A 36 12.32 2.05 -9.31
N ILE A 37 11.17 1.67 -8.76
CA ILE A 37 10.25 2.62 -8.10
C ILE A 37 10.92 3.25 -6.87
N VAL A 38 11.55 2.44 -6.01
CA VAL A 38 12.29 2.91 -4.83
C VAL A 38 13.41 3.86 -5.24
N ALA A 39 14.22 3.51 -6.25
CA ALA A 39 15.29 4.36 -6.75
C ALA A 39 14.72 5.70 -7.28
N THR A 40 13.64 5.65 -8.05
CA THR A 40 12.99 6.85 -8.62
C THR A 40 12.41 7.75 -7.52
N PHE A 41 11.80 7.16 -6.49
CA PHE A 41 11.32 7.88 -5.31
C PHE A 41 12.46 8.61 -4.60
N MET A 42 13.57 7.91 -4.32
CA MET A 42 14.74 8.48 -3.64
C MET A 42 15.34 9.64 -4.46
N THR A 43 15.47 9.48 -5.78
CA THR A 43 15.91 10.56 -6.67
C THR A 43 14.94 11.75 -6.65
N SER A 44 13.63 11.50 -6.70
CA SER A 44 12.60 12.54 -6.71
C SER A 44 12.54 13.32 -5.39
N ALA A 45 12.79 12.65 -4.27
CA ALA A 45 12.83 13.26 -2.94
C ALA A 45 14.05 14.19 -2.75
N GLY A 46 15.15 13.92 -3.45
CA GLY A 46 16.33 14.80 -3.50
C GLY A 46 16.96 15.02 -2.12
N ASP A 47 17.15 16.28 -1.73
CA ASP A 47 17.83 16.64 -0.48
C ASP A 47 17.12 16.15 0.79
N LEU A 48 15.82 15.85 0.71
CA LEU A 48 15.04 15.33 1.84
C LEU A 48 15.51 13.96 2.32
N VAL A 49 16.17 13.19 1.44
CA VAL A 49 16.70 11.85 1.73
C VAL A 49 18.22 11.81 1.66
N LYS A 50 18.88 12.97 1.73
CA LYS A 50 20.34 13.05 1.65
C LYS A 50 20.97 12.30 2.83
N GLY A 51 21.83 11.33 2.51
CA GLY A 51 22.49 10.49 3.50
C GLY A 51 21.66 9.31 3.99
N PHE A 52 20.45 9.12 3.48
CA PHE A 52 19.67 7.92 3.76
C PHE A 52 20.18 6.76 2.91
N THR A 53 20.29 5.58 3.51
CA THR A 53 20.52 4.35 2.75
C THR A 53 19.24 3.96 2.04
N THR A 54 19.31 3.71 0.73
CA THR A 54 18.18 3.19 -0.05
C THR A 54 17.72 1.83 0.51
N PRO A 55 16.43 1.66 0.85
CA PRO A 55 15.91 0.38 1.31
C PRO A 55 16.08 -0.70 0.24
N LYS A 56 16.41 -1.92 0.67
CA LYS A 56 16.39 -3.10 -0.22
C LYS A 56 14.96 -3.54 -0.45
N VAL A 57 14.69 -4.14 -1.61
CA VAL A 57 13.38 -4.73 -1.90
C VAL A 57 13.39 -6.20 -1.55
N VAL A 58 12.35 -6.66 -0.86
CA VAL A 58 12.11 -8.07 -0.57
C VAL A 58 10.72 -8.46 -1.06
N VAL A 59 10.66 -9.48 -1.92
CA VAL A 59 9.39 -9.96 -2.50
C VAL A 59 9.02 -11.31 -1.88
N SER A 60 8.03 -11.30 -1.00
CA SER A 60 7.57 -12.48 -0.28
C SER A 60 6.12 -12.34 0.16
N PHE A 61 5.35 -13.42 0.09
CA PHE A 61 4.01 -13.46 0.68
C PHE A 61 4.11 -13.49 2.22
N THR A 62 3.74 -12.37 2.85
CA THR A 62 3.49 -12.28 4.30
C THR A 62 2.07 -11.75 4.53
N PRO A 63 1.50 -11.87 5.74
CA PRO A 63 0.16 -11.39 5.98
C PRO A 63 -0.02 -9.89 5.68
N GLU A 64 0.99 -9.06 5.96
CA GLU A 64 0.93 -7.61 5.77
C GLU A 64 0.98 -7.18 4.28
N LEU A 65 1.42 -8.06 3.39
CA LEU A 65 1.53 -7.88 1.92
C LEU A 65 2.45 -6.75 1.43
N SER A 66 2.42 -5.57 2.03
CA SER A 66 3.35 -4.46 1.79
C SER A 66 3.66 -3.74 3.11
N TRP A 67 4.94 -3.51 3.38
CA TRP A 67 5.38 -2.84 4.60
C TRP A 67 6.87 -2.46 4.52
N ILE A 68 7.31 -1.47 5.29
CA ILE A 68 8.74 -1.17 5.51
C ILE A 68 9.22 -1.62 6.89
N LYS A 69 10.45 -2.17 6.97
CA LYS A 69 11.08 -2.46 8.26
C LYS A 69 11.18 -1.18 9.11
N PRO A 70 11.00 -1.26 10.45
CA PRO A 70 11.09 -0.09 11.33
C PRO A 70 12.44 0.66 11.26
N ASP A 71 13.52 -0.02 10.90
CA ASP A 71 14.85 0.60 10.71
C ASP A 71 15.05 1.18 9.30
N GLY A 72 14.08 1.01 8.40
CA GLY A 72 14.11 1.46 7.03
C GLY A 72 15.03 0.67 6.11
N SER A 73 15.51 -0.51 6.53
CA SER A 73 16.49 -1.28 5.74
C SER A 73 15.88 -2.03 4.55
N GLU A 74 14.62 -2.43 4.65
CA GLU A 74 13.91 -3.22 3.64
C GLU A 74 12.48 -2.72 3.45
N VAL A 75 12.08 -2.56 2.18
CA VAL A 75 10.67 -2.49 1.76
C VAL A 75 10.24 -3.87 1.30
N HIS A 76 9.12 -4.34 1.84
CA HIS A 76 8.54 -5.63 1.54
C HIS A 76 7.32 -5.45 0.64
N THR A 77 7.18 -6.36 -0.31
CA THR A 77 6.04 -6.49 -1.19
C THR A 77 5.85 -7.97 -1.54
N VAL A 78 4.87 -8.28 -2.38
CA VAL A 78 4.46 -9.63 -2.73
C VAL A 78 4.20 -9.73 -4.23
N ALA A 79 4.59 -10.84 -4.86
CA ALA A 79 4.20 -11.14 -6.24
C ALA A 79 2.90 -11.94 -6.27
N TRP A 80 2.02 -11.68 -7.25
CA TRP A 80 0.74 -12.40 -7.41
C TRP A 80 0.91 -13.92 -7.43
N VAL A 81 1.95 -14.42 -8.09
CA VAL A 81 2.28 -15.86 -8.18
C VAL A 81 2.67 -16.51 -6.84
N GLN A 82 2.96 -15.71 -5.81
CA GLN A 82 3.23 -16.19 -4.45
C GLN A 82 1.95 -16.23 -3.59
N CYS A 83 0.86 -15.60 -4.04
CA CYS A 83 -0.40 -15.60 -3.31
C CYS A 83 -1.07 -16.97 -3.37
N PRO A 84 -1.64 -17.47 -2.25
CA PRO A 84 -2.46 -18.67 -2.24
C PRO A 84 -3.67 -18.55 -3.19
N PRO A 85 -4.13 -19.65 -3.82
CA PRO A 85 -5.26 -19.62 -4.76
C PRO A 85 -6.55 -19.02 -4.18
N ASP A 86 -6.85 -19.28 -2.90
CA ASP A 86 -8.04 -18.72 -2.23
C ASP A 86 -7.93 -17.20 -2.09
N PHE A 87 -6.73 -16.68 -1.82
CA PHE A 87 -6.48 -15.24 -1.76
C PHE A 87 -6.57 -14.60 -3.15
N GLN A 88 -6.03 -15.27 -4.18
CA GLN A 88 -6.19 -14.82 -5.57
C GLN A 88 -7.66 -14.76 -5.98
N SER A 89 -8.44 -15.77 -5.60
CA SER A 89 -9.88 -15.84 -5.86
C SER A 89 -10.66 -14.76 -5.12
N PHE A 90 -10.26 -14.47 -3.88
CA PHE A 90 -10.82 -13.35 -3.12
C PHE A 90 -10.56 -12.01 -3.82
N ILE A 91 -9.32 -11.70 -4.24
CA ILE A 91 -9.05 -10.46 -4.97
C ILE A 91 -9.84 -10.39 -6.28
N ALA A 92 -9.96 -11.50 -7.01
CA ALA A 92 -10.74 -11.55 -8.24
C ALA A 92 -12.24 -11.27 -8.01
N SER A 93 -12.83 -11.78 -6.92
CA SER A 93 -14.25 -11.57 -6.63
C SER A 93 -14.58 -10.11 -6.31
N LEU A 94 -13.63 -9.35 -5.76
CA LEU A 94 -13.83 -7.93 -5.47
C LEU A 94 -13.89 -7.06 -6.74
N LEU A 95 -13.40 -7.54 -7.88
CA LEU A 95 -13.41 -6.78 -9.13
C LEU A 95 -14.73 -6.92 -9.91
N GLY A 96 -15.62 -7.82 -9.49
CA GLY A 96 -16.90 -8.10 -10.14
C GLY A 96 -16.80 -8.93 -11.43
N ASP A 97 -17.95 -9.26 -12.01
CA ASP A 97 -18.05 -10.20 -13.15
C ASP A 97 -17.49 -9.65 -14.46
N THR A 98 -17.48 -8.32 -14.64
CA THR A 98 -16.92 -7.64 -15.82
C THR A 98 -15.87 -6.63 -15.36
N PRO A 99 -14.67 -7.11 -14.97
CA PRO A 99 -13.69 -6.28 -14.31
C PRO A 99 -13.03 -5.32 -15.31
N ILE A 100 -12.80 -4.07 -14.90
CA ILE A 100 -12.11 -3.06 -15.73
C ILE A 100 -10.59 -3.33 -15.84
N MET A 101 -10.07 -4.27 -15.03
CA MET A 101 -8.68 -4.66 -14.95
C MET A 101 -8.58 -6.12 -14.53
N ALA A 102 -7.63 -6.86 -15.09
CA ALA A 102 -7.38 -8.24 -14.65
C ALA A 102 -6.91 -8.30 -13.18
N PRO A 103 -7.28 -9.34 -12.39
CA PRO A 103 -6.97 -9.41 -10.96
C PRO A 103 -5.48 -9.31 -10.61
N ASP A 104 -4.63 -9.95 -11.40
CA ASP A 104 -3.17 -9.90 -11.26
C ASP A 104 -2.61 -8.50 -11.53
N VAL A 105 -3.17 -7.81 -12.53
CA VAL A 105 -2.80 -6.42 -12.85
C VAL A 105 -3.27 -5.46 -11.74
N PHE A 106 -4.49 -5.63 -11.22
CA PHE A 106 -4.98 -4.82 -10.10
C PHE A 106 -4.12 -5.03 -8.85
N PHE A 107 -3.82 -6.29 -8.54
CA PHE A 107 -2.95 -6.64 -7.43
C PHE A 107 -1.56 -6.00 -7.57
N GLY A 108 -0.94 -6.10 -8.75
CA GLY A 108 0.35 -5.46 -9.03
C GLY A 108 0.30 -3.93 -8.93
N ASP A 109 -0.76 -3.29 -9.44
CA ASP A 109 -0.92 -1.84 -9.33
C ASP A 109 -1.12 -1.39 -7.87
N VAL A 110 -1.79 -2.18 -7.03
CA VAL A 110 -1.95 -1.88 -5.59
C VAL A 110 -0.63 -2.12 -4.84
N PHE A 111 -0.13 -3.35 -4.80
CA PHE A 111 0.93 -3.75 -3.89
C PHE A 111 2.33 -3.45 -4.41
N ASN A 112 2.54 -3.51 -5.73
CA ASN A 112 3.89 -3.36 -6.31
C ASN A 112 4.13 -1.94 -6.85
N THR A 113 3.07 -1.16 -7.05
CA THR A 113 3.15 0.17 -7.68
C THR A 113 2.68 1.28 -6.74
N PHE A 114 1.47 1.19 -6.17
CA PHE A 114 0.90 2.25 -5.35
C PHE A 114 1.42 2.25 -3.91
N LEU A 115 1.43 1.07 -3.26
CA LEU A 115 1.86 0.95 -1.87
C LEU A 115 3.37 1.12 -1.67
N VAL A 116 4.19 0.94 -2.72
CA VAL A 116 5.65 1.12 -2.59
C VAL A 116 6.01 2.58 -2.23
N PRO A 117 5.60 3.62 -2.98
CA PRO A 117 5.77 5.01 -2.56
C PRO A 117 5.10 5.36 -1.22
N HIS A 118 4.00 4.70 -0.87
CA HIS A 118 3.35 4.85 0.44
C HIS A 118 4.30 4.42 1.57
N GLU A 119 4.86 3.21 1.49
CA GLU A 119 5.81 2.71 2.48
C GLU A 119 7.09 3.55 2.52
N MET A 120 7.53 4.04 1.37
CA MET A 120 8.65 4.98 1.28
C MET A 120 8.35 6.33 1.96
N SER A 121 7.10 6.79 1.98
CA SER A 121 6.69 7.95 2.78
C SER A 121 6.92 7.72 4.27
N HIS A 122 6.49 6.57 4.79
CA HIS A 122 6.71 6.21 6.19
C HIS A 122 8.19 6.10 6.54
N PHE A 123 9.00 5.59 5.62
CA PHE A 123 10.45 5.59 5.77
C PHE A 123 11.03 6.99 5.93
N VAL A 124 10.63 7.94 5.07
CA VAL A 124 11.10 9.32 5.16
C VAL A 124 10.65 9.98 6.47
N ASP A 125 9.39 9.82 6.84
CA ASP A 125 8.83 10.37 8.09
C ASP A 125 9.58 9.83 9.31
N ALA A 126 9.84 8.51 9.35
CA ALA A 126 10.56 7.87 10.44
C ALA A 126 12.03 8.34 10.51
N LYS A 127 12.72 8.49 9.37
CA LYS A 127 14.12 8.94 9.34
C LYS A 127 14.29 10.42 9.69
N ARG A 128 13.26 11.23 9.48
CA ARG A 128 13.26 12.67 9.78
C ARG A 128 12.63 13.02 11.12
N ASP A 129 12.20 12.02 11.90
CA ASP A 129 11.45 12.18 13.15
C ASP A 129 10.23 13.09 12.98
N ASN A 130 9.53 12.92 11.85
CA ASN A 130 8.49 13.84 11.38
C ASN A 130 7.08 13.25 11.48
N LEU A 131 6.87 12.36 12.45
CA LEU A 131 5.54 11.82 12.77
C LEU A 131 4.76 12.86 13.60
N ARG A 132 4.07 13.76 12.91
CA ARG A 132 3.29 14.89 13.43
C ARG A 132 1.78 14.63 13.51
N ASN A 133 1.30 13.48 13.03
CA ASN A 133 -0.12 13.10 13.08
C ASN A 133 -0.75 12.96 14.49
N GLY A 134 0.01 13.23 15.57
CA GLY A 134 -0.50 13.19 16.94
C GLY A 134 -0.99 11.82 17.39
N GLY A 135 -0.50 10.75 16.76
CA GLY A 135 -0.95 9.37 17.01
C GLY A 135 -2.23 8.99 16.26
N ARG A 136 -2.72 9.84 15.34
CA ARG A 136 -3.88 9.53 14.49
C ARG A 136 -3.46 8.63 13.32
N PHE A 137 -3.71 7.33 13.45
CA PHE A 137 -3.35 6.33 12.44
C PHE A 137 -3.92 6.67 11.06
N TYR A 138 -5.24 6.92 10.98
CA TYR A 138 -5.92 7.27 9.72
C TYR A 138 -5.24 8.42 8.95
N ASP A 139 -4.93 9.51 9.63
CA ASP A 139 -4.33 10.69 9.00
C ASP A 139 -2.93 10.40 8.47
N GLY A 140 -2.16 9.56 9.17
CA GLY A 140 -0.83 9.14 8.72
C GLY A 140 -0.89 8.24 7.48
N GLU A 141 -1.85 7.32 7.43
CA GLU A 141 -2.08 6.45 6.27
C GLU A 141 -2.58 7.26 5.07
N VAL A 142 -3.52 8.19 5.27
CA VAL A 142 -3.96 9.12 4.21
C VAL A 142 -2.81 9.99 3.73
N HIS A 143 -1.95 10.49 4.63
CA HIS A 143 -0.76 11.24 4.24
C HIS A 143 0.16 10.43 3.32
N ALA A 144 0.49 9.19 3.70
CA ALA A 144 1.34 8.33 2.88
C ALA A 144 0.69 8.00 1.52
N ASN A 145 -0.63 7.80 1.48
CA ASN A 145 -1.38 7.66 0.23
C ASN A 145 -1.32 8.92 -0.64
N ARG A 146 -1.41 10.12 -0.04
CA ARG A 146 -1.26 11.38 -0.77
C ARG A 146 0.13 11.52 -1.37
N VAL A 147 1.17 11.14 -0.63
CA VAL A 147 2.55 11.10 -1.14
C VAL A 147 2.65 10.13 -2.32
N ALA A 148 2.05 8.95 -2.24
CA ALA A 148 2.04 7.98 -3.34
C ALA A 148 1.32 8.51 -4.60
N VAL A 149 0.15 9.13 -4.42
CA VAL A 149 -0.57 9.80 -5.52
C VAL A 149 0.30 10.90 -6.13
N ALA A 150 0.84 11.82 -5.33
CA ALA A 150 1.63 12.93 -5.82
C ALA A 150 2.94 12.47 -6.50
N PHE A 151 3.57 11.41 -5.99
CA PHE A 151 4.72 10.76 -6.63
C PHE A 151 4.34 10.35 -8.05
N TRP A 152 3.28 9.55 -8.22
CA TRP A 152 2.87 9.09 -9.55
C TRP A 152 2.41 10.22 -10.46
N LEU A 153 1.69 11.23 -9.94
CA LEU A 153 1.29 12.40 -10.74
C LEU A 153 2.49 13.20 -11.29
N SER A 154 3.65 13.13 -10.62
CA SER A 154 4.89 13.75 -11.11
C SER A 154 5.63 12.92 -12.18
N GLN A 155 5.22 11.67 -12.41
CA GLN A 155 5.85 10.77 -13.39
C GLN A 155 5.15 10.82 -14.75
N THR A 156 5.90 10.57 -15.83
CA THR A 156 5.34 10.40 -17.17
C THR A 156 4.29 9.30 -17.20
N GLY A 157 3.08 9.63 -17.65
CA GLY A 157 1.94 8.69 -17.73
C GLY A 157 1.30 8.34 -16.39
N GLY A 158 1.80 8.85 -15.26
CA GLY A 158 1.32 8.46 -13.94
C GLY A 158 -0.10 8.94 -13.63
N LYS A 159 -0.55 10.07 -14.20
CA LYS A 159 -1.96 10.50 -14.10
C LYS A 159 -2.92 9.45 -14.64
N ALA A 160 -2.71 8.98 -15.86
CA ALA A 160 -3.58 7.98 -16.48
C ALA A 160 -3.54 6.65 -15.70
N ARG A 161 -2.38 6.28 -15.15
CA ARG A 161 -2.25 5.12 -14.26
C ARG A 161 -3.09 5.27 -13.00
N MET A 162 -2.98 6.39 -12.30
CA MET A 162 -3.74 6.64 -11.06
C MET A 162 -5.24 6.74 -11.32
N GLU A 163 -5.68 7.38 -12.40
CA GLU A 163 -7.10 7.41 -12.79
C GLU A 163 -7.66 6.00 -13.01
N ARG A 164 -6.91 5.14 -13.72
CA ARG A 164 -7.30 3.74 -13.94
C ARG A 164 -7.35 2.96 -12.62
N LEU A 165 -6.34 3.09 -11.78
CA LEU A 165 -6.28 2.38 -10.49
C LEU A 165 -7.42 2.84 -9.56
N MET A 166 -7.63 4.15 -9.41
CA MET A 166 -8.67 4.67 -8.51
C MET A 166 -10.07 4.28 -8.97
N SER A 167 -10.31 4.21 -10.28
CA SER A 167 -11.58 3.66 -10.82
C SER A 167 -11.79 2.19 -10.42
N ALA A 168 -10.72 1.38 -10.39
CA ALA A 168 -10.81 -0.03 -9.95
C ALA A 168 -10.99 -0.13 -8.43
N VAL A 169 -10.32 0.75 -7.67
CA VAL A 169 -10.44 0.86 -6.21
C VAL A 169 -11.87 1.22 -5.80
N GLU A 170 -12.54 2.14 -6.51
CA GLU A 170 -13.96 2.45 -6.26
C GLU A 170 -14.86 1.23 -6.40
N VAL A 171 -14.64 0.41 -7.43
CA VAL A 171 -15.40 -0.84 -7.62
C VAL A 171 -15.11 -1.82 -6.49
N VAL A 172 -13.84 -2.07 -6.19
CA VAL A 172 -13.41 -3.01 -5.15
C VAL A 172 -13.92 -2.62 -3.77
N GLU A 173 -13.84 -1.34 -3.43
CA GLU A 173 -14.34 -0.81 -2.16
C GLU A 173 -15.86 -0.97 -2.04
N SER A 174 -16.60 -0.76 -3.14
CA SER A 174 -18.06 -0.92 -3.16
C SER A 174 -18.54 -2.37 -2.95
N HIS A 175 -17.69 -3.36 -3.25
CA HIS A 175 -17.96 -4.78 -3.01
C HIS A 175 -17.55 -5.24 -1.61
N LEU A 176 -16.85 -4.41 -0.83
CA LEU A 176 -16.52 -4.69 0.56
C LEU A 176 -17.61 -4.13 1.49
N PRO A 177 -18.09 -4.91 2.47
CA PRO A 177 -19.05 -4.40 3.44
C PRO A 177 -18.39 -3.31 4.29
N SER A 178 -19.08 -2.17 4.47
CA SER A 178 -18.57 -1.14 5.36
C SER A 178 -18.50 -1.67 6.79
N PRO A 179 -17.33 -1.58 7.46
CA PRO A 179 -17.19 -1.99 8.85
C PRO A 179 -17.69 -0.94 9.84
N VAL A 180 -18.13 0.22 9.35
CA VAL A 180 -18.58 1.37 10.15
C VAL A 180 -20.04 1.19 10.50
N PRO A 181 -20.41 1.18 11.80
CA PRO A 181 -21.81 1.15 12.19
C PRO A 181 -22.56 2.39 11.66
N GLU A 182 -23.83 2.20 11.32
CA GLU A 182 -24.67 3.28 10.79
C GLU A 182 -24.67 4.50 11.72
N GLY A 183 -24.49 5.69 11.13
CA GLY A 183 -24.47 6.97 11.84
C GLY A 183 -23.15 7.30 12.57
N GLN A 184 -22.14 6.43 12.54
CA GLN A 184 -20.82 6.73 13.11
C GLN A 184 -19.89 7.41 12.12
N ASP A 185 -18.98 8.24 12.64
CA ASP A 185 -17.88 8.80 11.86
C ASP A 185 -16.82 7.72 11.60
N ARG A 186 -16.49 7.51 10.31
CA ARG A 186 -15.54 6.46 9.90
C ARG A 186 -14.14 6.69 10.47
N ILE A 187 -13.70 7.94 10.60
CA ILE A 187 -12.34 8.23 11.05
C ILE A 187 -12.25 7.96 12.55
N ALA A 188 -13.21 8.45 13.34
CA ALA A 188 -13.29 8.15 14.77
C ALA A 188 -13.37 6.64 15.02
N TYR A 189 -14.24 5.93 14.29
CA TYR A 189 -14.38 4.48 14.44
C TYR A 189 -13.08 3.73 14.12
N PHE A 190 -12.35 4.12 13.07
CA PHE A 190 -11.05 3.54 12.75
C PHE A 190 -10.04 3.71 13.89
N GLN A 191 -9.93 4.93 14.45
CA GLN A 191 -9.00 5.22 15.53
C GLN A 191 -9.30 4.39 16.78
N GLU A 192 -10.58 4.26 17.12
CA GLU A 192 -11.03 3.51 18.30
C GLU A 192 -10.92 1.99 18.13
N ASN A 193 -11.03 1.49 16.89
CA ASN A 193 -11.11 0.05 16.60
C ASN A 193 -9.91 -0.49 15.80
N TYR A 194 -8.83 0.26 15.70
CA TYR A 194 -7.69 -0.05 14.82
C TYR A 194 -7.20 -1.50 14.91
N THR A 195 -6.91 -1.98 16.13
CA THR A 195 -6.42 -3.35 16.36
C THR A 195 -7.44 -4.40 15.91
N LYS A 196 -8.74 -4.16 16.17
CA LYS A 196 -9.82 -5.07 15.79
C LYS A 196 -9.96 -5.11 14.27
N LEU A 197 -9.98 -3.94 13.63
CA LEU A 197 -10.09 -3.81 12.18
C LEU A 197 -8.90 -4.46 11.48
N GLY A 198 -7.68 -4.29 11.98
CA GLY A 198 -6.47 -4.91 11.43
C GLY A 198 -6.44 -6.45 11.48
N SER A 199 -7.28 -7.07 12.32
CA SER A 199 -7.44 -8.52 12.36
C SER A 199 -8.48 -9.07 11.38
N ASP A 200 -9.27 -8.21 10.74
CA ASP A 200 -10.28 -8.56 9.73
C ASP A 200 -9.85 -8.03 8.36
N PRO A 201 -9.37 -8.90 7.45
CA PRO A 201 -8.86 -8.48 6.14
C PRO A 201 -9.88 -7.72 5.28
N ALA A 202 -11.17 -8.05 5.38
CA ALA A 202 -12.21 -7.38 4.58
C ALA A 202 -12.47 -5.97 5.15
N ALA A 203 -12.59 -5.85 6.47
CA ALA A 203 -12.77 -4.56 7.13
C ALA A 203 -11.56 -3.64 6.95
N TYR A 204 -10.34 -4.17 7.10
CA TYR A 204 -9.13 -3.39 6.88
C TYR A 204 -8.94 -3.02 5.41
N GLY A 205 -9.24 -3.95 4.48
CA GLY A 205 -9.25 -3.68 3.04
C GLY A 205 -10.19 -2.54 2.67
N TRP A 206 -11.41 -2.52 3.23
CA TRP A 206 -12.36 -1.42 3.03
C TRP A 206 -11.76 -0.07 3.43
N TYR A 207 -11.11 -0.01 4.60
CA TYR A 207 -10.45 1.20 5.06
C TYR A 207 -9.27 1.61 4.21
N GLN A 208 -8.41 0.67 3.81
CA GLN A 208 -7.26 0.93 2.94
C GLN A 208 -7.72 1.57 1.62
N PHE A 209 -8.68 0.96 0.94
CA PHE A 209 -9.23 1.51 -0.30
C PHE A 209 -9.94 2.85 -0.10
N ARG A 210 -10.68 3.02 1.00
CA ARG A 210 -11.29 4.32 1.33
C ARG A 210 -10.22 5.41 1.53
N MET A 211 -9.10 5.10 2.18
CA MET A 211 -7.99 6.04 2.35
C MET A 211 -7.26 6.36 1.05
N PHE A 212 -7.23 5.42 0.09
CA PHE A 212 -6.70 5.69 -1.26
C PHE A 212 -7.57 6.73 -1.97
N LEU A 213 -8.90 6.56 -1.92
CA LEU A 213 -9.87 7.47 -2.52
C LEU A 213 -9.86 8.85 -1.84
N ASP A 214 -9.75 8.89 -0.51
CA ASP A 214 -9.62 10.15 0.24
C ASP A 214 -8.33 10.89 -0.16
N ALA A 215 -7.21 10.18 -0.33
CA ALA A 215 -5.97 10.78 -0.84
C ALA A 215 -6.10 11.27 -2.29
N TRP A 216 -6.76 10.50 -3.16
CA TRP A 216 -7.01 10.86 -4.54
C TRP A 216 -7.89 12.11 -4.69
N ALA A 217 -8.87 12.29 -3.80
CA ALA A 217 -9.71 13.48 -3.77
C ALA A 217 -8.90 14.75 -3.46
N LEU A 218 -7.78 14.63 -2.74
CA LEU A 218 -6.89 15.72 -2.32
C LEU A 218 -5.66 15.90 -3.23
N ARG A 219 -5.62 15.21 -4.38
CA ARG A 219 -4.45 15.11 -5.26
C ARG A 219 -3.93 16.44 -5.81
N ASP A 220 -4.81 17.43 -5.95
CA ASP A 220 -4.49 18.74 -6.54
C ASP A 220 -4.05 19.76 -5.48
N GLU A 221 -4.04 19.41 -4.18
CA GLU A 221 -3.72 20.35 -3.10
C GLU A 221 -2.22 20.64 -2.97
N LYS A 222 -1.37 19.63 -3.15
CA LYS A 222 0.06 19.68 -2.85
C LYS A 222 0.84 18.74 -3.76
N ASP A 223 2.04 19.17 -4.14
CA ASP A 223 2.97 18.33 -4.89
C ASP A 223 3.72 17.33 -4.00
N PHE A 224 4.47 16.44 -4.64
CA PHE A 224 5.20 15.36 -4.00
C PHE A 224 6.22 15.85 -2.95
N LYS A 225 7.01 16.88 -3.29
CA LYS A 225 8.05 17.40 -2.38
C LYS A 225 7.44 18.11 -1.18
N THR A 226 6.40 18.90 -1.40
CA THR A 226 5.67 19.63 -0.36
C THR A 226 5.07 18.66 0.67
N LEU A 227 4.49 17.54 0.21
CA LEU A 227 3.95 16.52 1.12
C LEU A 227 5.06 15.84 1.93
N LEU A 228 6.15 15.40 1.27
CA LEU A 228 7.28 14.80 1.98
C LEU A 228 7.94 15.75 2.99
N GLU A 229 8.03 17.04 2.68
CA GLU A 229 8.57 18.04 3.59
C GLU A 229 7.75 18.20 4.87
N GLN A 230 6.41 18.15 4.73
CA GLN A 230 5.47 18.29 5.82
C GLN A 230 5.48 17.08 6.76
N GLY A 231 5.59 15.88 6.19
CA GLY A 231 5.39 14.61 6.88
C GLY A 231 3.95 14.41 7.39
N ALA A 232 3.69 13.19 7.85
CA ALA A 232 2.40 12.75 8.40
C ALA A 232 2.02 13.48 9.69
#